data_AF-A0A2G2YJ66-F1
#
_entry.id   AF-A0A2G2YJ66-F1
#
_cell.length_a   1.000
_cell.length_b   1.000
_cell.length_c   1.000
_cell.angle_alpha   90.00
_cell.angle_beta   90.00
_cell.angle_gamma   90.00
#
_symmetry.space_group_name_H-M   'P 1'
#
loop_
_entity.id
_entity.type
_entity.pdbx_description
1 polymer ?
#
loop_
_entity_poly.entity_id
_entity_poly.type
_entity_poly.pdbx_seq_one_letter_code
_entity_poly.pdbx_strand_id
1 'polypeptide(L)'
;MGCIIPEHHVIQYIRGYKLLANAPWDSVDNIIIPVNVSELFHWILVVFRIRHRFLYIYDSMMGGAIHSKNVLDHVRSLSTMIPMFLVATNFYGKYLDID
;
A
#
# COMPACT_ATOMS: atom_id res chain seq x y z
N MET A 1 -7.19 19.32 6.60
CA MET A 1 -6.96 17.90 6.95
C MET A 1 -8.29 17.28 7.31
N GLY A 2 -8.84 16.37 6.51
CA GLY A 2 -10.01 15.58 6.92
C GLY A 2 -9.61 14.66 8.07
N CYS A 3 -10.40 14.65 9.15
CA CYS A 3 -10.13 13.81 10.31
C CYS A 3 -10.22 12.33 9.89
N ILE A 4 -9.11 11.60 9.90
CA ILE A 4 -9.12 10.17 9.63
C ILE A 4 -9.65 9.47 10.90
N ILE A 5 -10.90 9.05 10.85
CA ILE A 5 -11.61 8.43 11.98
C ILE A 5 -11.09 6.98 12.14
N PRO A 6 -10.94 6.44 13.37
CA PRO A 6 -10.47 5.06 13.60
C PRO A 6 -11.27 3.96 12.87
N GLU A 7 -12.52 4.25 12.50
CA GLU A 7 -13.43 3.35 11.78
C GLU A 7 -13.20 3.35 10.26
N HIS A 8 -12.25 4.14 9.76
CA HIS A 8 -11.94 4.16 8.34
C HIS A 8 -11.56 2.76 7.85
N HIS A 9 -12.22 2.29 6.80
CA HIS A 9 -12.07 0.91 6.31
C HIS A 9 -10.61 0.53 6.05
N VAL A 10 -9.79 1.43 5.47
CA VAL A 10 -8.35 1.21 5.27
C VAL A 10 -7.61 0.94 6.58
N ILE A 11 -7.93 1.64 7.67
CA ILE A 11 -7.33 1.42 8.98
C ILE A 11 -7.66 0.02 9.50
N GLN A 12 -8.89 -0.44 9.29
CA GLN A 12 -9.31 -1.78 9.68
C GLN A 12 -8.56 -2.87 8.89
N TYR A 13 -8.22 -2.62 7.62
CA TYR A 13 -7.33 -3.50 6.85
C TYR A 13 -5.90 -3.49 7.39
N ILE A 14 -5.34 -2.30 7.70
CA ILE A 14 -4.00 -2.16 8.29
C ILE A 14 -3.91 -2.91 9.62
N ARG A 15 -4.96 -2.87 10.43
CA ARG A 15 -5.04 -3.60 11.71
C ARG A 15 -5.34 -5.10 11.56
N GLY A 16 -5.60 -5.59 10.35
CA GLY A 16 -5.92 -7.00 10.10
C GLY A 16 -7.37 -7.42 10.39
N TYR A 17 -8.27 -6.51 10.74
CA TYR A 17 -9.64 -6.84 11.19
C TYR A 17 -10.65 -7.09 10.06
N LYS A 18 -10.32 -6.69 8.82
CA LYS A 18 -11.26 -6.69 7.67
C LYS A 18 -11.08 -7.84 6.68
N LEU A 19 -10.10 -8.73 6.90
CA LEU A 19 -9.80 -9.87 6.02
C LEU A 19 -9.81 -11.17 6.82
N LEU A 20 -10.42 -12.21 6.24
CA LEU A 20 -10.64 -13.51 6.89
C LEU A 20 -9.34 -14.24 7.31
N ALA A 21 -8.18 -13.85 6.78
CA ALA A 21 -6.89 -14.46 7.08
C ALA A 21 -5.72 -13.46 7.01
N ASN A 22 -5.94 -12.19 7.38
CA ASN A 22 -4.87 -11.19 7.29
C ASN A 22 -4.21 -10.92 8.64
N ALA A 23 -2.90 -10.84 8.63
CA ALA A 23 -2.13 -10.37 9.77
C ALA A 23 -2.18 -8.82 9.84
N PRO A 24 -2.11 -8.23 11.04
CA PRO A 24 -1.86 -6.80 11.19
C PRO A 24 -0.61 -6.41 10.40
N TRP A 25 -0.63 -5.26 9.73
CA TRP A 25 0.48 -4.84 8.86
C TRP A 25 1.79 -4.66 9.64
N ASP A 26 1.74 -4.36 10.94
CA ASP A 26 2.90 -4.24 11.84
C ASP A 26 3.49 -5.60 12.27
N SER A 27 2.90 -6.72 11.85
CA SER A 27 3.41 -8.06 12.14
C SER A 27 4.08 -8.75 10.95
N VAL A 28 4.18 -8.07 9.80
CA VAL A 28 4.73 -8.63 8.56
C VAL A 28 5.78 -7.69 7.95
N ASP A 29 6.69 -8.24 7.14
CA ASP A 29 7.71 -7.45 6.44
C ASP A 29 7.16 -6.74 5.18
N ASN A 30 6.20 -7.40 4.52
CA ASN A 30 5.74 -7.05 3.19
C ASN A 30 4.22 -7.09 3.10
N ILE A 31 3.66 -6.08 2.47
CA ILE A 31 2.24 -6.05 2.11
C ILE A 31 2.14 -6.15 0.59
N ILE A 32 1.31 -7.09 0.15
CA ILE A 32 1.06 -7.36 -1.25
C ILE A 32 -0.28 -6.73 -1.63
N ILE A 33 -0.26 -5.84 -2.62
CA ILE A 33 -1.41 -5.08 -3.08
C ILE A 33 -1.58 -5.33 -4.58
N PRO A 34 -2.52 -6.18 -5.01
CA PRO A 34 -2.87 -6.27 -6.42
C PRO A 34 -3.58 -4.97 -6.85
N VAL A 35 -3.14 -4.38 -7.94
CA VAL A 35 -3.70 -3.13 -8.47
C VAL A 35 -4.20 -3.37 -9.89
N ASN A 36 -5.47 -3.05 -10.14
CA ASN A 36 -6.03 -3.06 -11.48
C ASN A 36 -5.69 -1.74 -12.16
N VAL A 37 -4.98 -1.81 -13.29
CA VAL A 37 -4.76 -0.67 -14.17
C VAL A 37 -5.77 -0.77 -15.30
N SER A 38 -6.92 -0.13 -15.09
CA SER A 38 -8.11 -0.34 -15.90
C SER A 38 -7.91 -0.01 -17.38
N GLU A 39 -7.13 1.04 -17.67
CA GLU A 39 -6.76 1.53 -18.99
C GLU A 39 -5.94 0.51 -19.78
N LEU A 40 -5.32 -0.44 -19.09
CA LEU A 40 -4.50 -1.50 -19.66
C LEU A 40 -5.20 -2.87 -19.61
N PHE A 41 -6.38 -2.95 -18.98
CA PHE A 41 -7.05 -4.22 -18.66
C PHE A 41 -6.10 -5.24 -18.00
N HIS A 42 -5.21 -4.73 -17.15
CA HIS A 42 -4.06 -5.46 -16.64
C HIS A 42 -3.94 -5.32 -15.13
N TRP A 43 -3.48 -6.38 -14.47
CA TRP A 43 -3.20 -6.37 -13.04
C TRP A 43 -1.70 -6.33 -12.81
N ILE A 44 -1.27 -5.37 -12.00
CA ILE A 44 0.09 -5.28 -11.49
C ILE A 44 0.10 -5.67 -10.01
N LEU A 45 1.28 -6.04 -9.53
CA LEU A 45 1.50 -6.34 -8.12
C LEU A 45 2.37 -5.26 -7.49
N VAL A 46 1.83 -4.55 -6.51
CA VAL A 46 2.59 -3.60 -5.69
C VAL A 46 2.97 -4.29 -4.38
N VAL A 47 4.26 -4.27 -4.06
CA VAL A 47 4.78 -4.77 -2.79
C VAL A 47 5.28 -3.60 -1.96
N PHE A 48 4.59 -3.31 -0.86
CA PHE A 48 5.06 -2.34 0.12
C PHE A 48 5.95 -3.03 1.14
N ARG A 49 7.24 -2.66 1.16
CA ARG A 49 8.20 -3.14 2.16
C ARG A 49 8.26 -2.15 3.31
N ILE A 50 7.68 -2.53 4.44
CA ILE A 50 7.45 -1.65 5.59
C ILE A 50 8.76 -1.08 6.13
N ARG A 51 9.75 -1.95 6.35
CA ARG A 51 11.07 -1.58 6.87
C ARG A 51 11.75 -0.47 6.05
N HIS A 52 11.64 -0.54 4.72
CA HIS A 52 12.29 0.40 3.81
C HIS A 52 11.38 1.55 3.37
N ARG A 53 10.08 1.48 3.69
CA ARG A 53 9.06 2.43 3.25
C ARG A 53 9.01 2.59 1.72
N PHE A 54 9.30 1.51 0.99
CA PHE A 54 9.32 1.49 -0.48
C PHE A 54 8.21 0.65 -1.07
N LEU A 55 7.70 1.13 -2.22
CA LEU A 55 6.77 0.40 -3.08
C LEU A 55 7.53 -0.17 -4.26
N TYR A 56 7.54 -1.49 -4.38
CA TYR A 56 8.04 -2.19 -5.55
C TYR A 56 6.89 -2.54 -6.47
N ILE A 57 7.05 -2.26 -7.76
CA ILE A 57 6.04 -2.54 -8.78
C ILE A 57 6.53 -3.74 -9.57
N TYR A 58 5.73 -4.80 -9.58
CA TYR A 58 5.93 -5.96 -10.44
C TYR A 58 4.86 -5.94 -11.52
N ASP A 59 5.32 -5.84 -12.74
CA ASP A 59 4.50 -5.81 -13.93
C ASP A 59 4.90 -6.95 -14.84
N SER A 60 3.98 -7.88 -15.08
CA SER A 60 4.22 -9.03 -15.95
C SER A 60 4.13 -8.68 -17.44
N MET A 61 3.68 -7.48 -17.78
CA MET A 61 3.59 -7.01 -19.15
C MET A 61 4.77 -6.10 -19.47
N MET A 62 5.49 -6.41 -20.56
CA MET A 62 6.51 -5.50 -21.09
C MET A 62 5.82 -4.44 -21.95
N GLY A 63 5.58 -3.27 -21.36
CA GLY A 63 4.90 -2.16 -22.03
C GLY A 63 5.82 -0.99 -22.40
N GLY A 64 5.35 -0.14 -23.32
CA GLY A 64 6.03 1.10 -23.71
C GLY A 64 5.81 2.27 -22.73
N ALA A 65 6.13 3.49 -23.18
CA ALA A 65 6.03 4.69 -22.36
C ALA A 65 4.60 4.98 -21.85
N ILE A 66 3.57 4.75 -22.69
CA ILE A 66 2.15 4.97 -22.32
C ILE A 66 1.73 3.97 -21.22
N HIS A 67 2.12 2.71 -21.37
CA HIS A 67 1.89 1.66 -20.37
C HIS A 67 2.52 2.03 -19.03
N SER A 68 3.80 2.39 -19.06
CA SER A 68 4.55 2.79 -17.86
C SER A 68 3.90 4.00 -17.16
N LYS A 69 3.40 4.96 -17.94
CA LYS A 69 2.69 6.12 -17.40
C LYS A 69 1.41 5.71 -16.68
N ASN A 70 0.56 4.89 -17.30
CA ASN A 70 -0.70 4.44 -16.70
C ASN A 70 -0.47 3.66 -15.40
N VAL A 71 0.52 2.77 -15.39
CA VAL A 71 0.98 2.04 -14.19
C VAL A 71 1.41 3.02 -13.09
N LEU A 72 2.27 3.98 -13.42
CA LEU A 72 2.77 4.96 -12.46
C LEU A 72 1.66 5.84 -11.89
N ASP A 73 0.68 6.25 -12.70
CA ASP A 73 -0.43 7.09 -12.25
C ASP A 73 -1.29 6.38 -11.20
N HIS A 74 -1.54 5.06 -11.37
CA HIS A 74 -2.24 4.25 -10.37
C HIS A 74 -1.43 4.10 -9.08
N VAL A 75 -0.14 3.75 -9.19
CA VAL A 75 0.72 3.55 -8.01
C VAL A 75 1.00 4.84 -7.25
N ARG A 76 1.02 6.00 -7.94
CA ARG A 76 1.24 7.30 -7.29
C ARG A 76 0.19 7.57 -6.22
N SER A 77 -1.07 7.22 -6.45
CA SER A 77 -2.14 7.37 -5.46
C SER A 77 -1.84 6.56 -4.19
N LEU A 78 -1.35 5.32 -4.32
CA LEU A 78 -0.96 4.47 -3.20
C LEU A 78 0.25 5.04 -2.45
N SER A 79 1.25 5.55 -3.18
CA SER A 79 2.44 6.18 -2.58
C SER A 79 2.10 7.38 -1.70
N THR A 80 0.97 8.04 -1.98
CA THR A 80 0.50 9.20 -1.23
C THR A 80 -0.43 8.77 -0.09
N MET A 81 -1.35 7.84 -0.33
CA MET A 81 -2.33 7.38 0.67
C MET A 81 -1.71 6.51 1.77
N ILE A 82 -0.81 5.58 1.44
CA ILE A 82 -0.25 4.65 2.42
C ILE A 82 0.44 5.41 3.57
N PRO A 83 1.37 6.35 3.33
CA PRO A 83 2.00 7.11 4.40
C PRO A 83 0.99 7.88 5.27
N MET A 84 -0.06 8.46 4.67
CA MET A 84 -1.10 9.18 5.43
C MET A 84 -1.81 8.27 6.45
N PHE A 85 -2.20 7.06 6.04
CA PHE A 85 -2.84 6.11 6.95
C PHE A 85 -1.87 5.54 8.00
N LEU A 86 -0.61 5.31 7.65
CA LEU A 86 0.40 4.87 8.62
C LEU A 86 0.66 5.94 9.70
N VAL A 87 0.71 7.22 9.31
CA VAL A 87 0.81 8.32 10.28
C VAL A 87 -0.44 8.42 11.14
N ALA A 88 -1.63 8.37 10.53
CA ALA A 88 -2.91 8.47 11.26
C ALA A 88 -3.13 7.35 12.27
N THR A 89 -2.50 6.19 12.07
CA THR A 89 -2.59 5.04 12.97
C THR A 89 -1.46 4.96 13.99
N ASN A 90 -0.55 5.95 14.01
CA ASN A 90 0.69 5.94 14.78
C ASN A 90 1.49 4.64 14.55
N PHE A 91 1.50 4.15 13.31
CA PHE A 91 2.02 2.83 12.94
C PHE A 91 3.48 2.64 13.35
N TYR A 92 4.33 3.64 13.09
CA TYR A 92 5.76 3.59 13.40
C TYR A 92 6.10 3.94 14.86
N GLY A 93 5.18 4.52 15.62
CA GLY A 93 5.39 4.78 17.05
C GLY A 93 5.53 3.50 17.88
N LYS A 94 5.16 2.35 17.31
CA LYS A 94 5.40 1.01 17.87
C LYS A 94 6.83 0.48 17.64
N TYR A 95 7.62 1.13 16.80
CA TYR A 95 8.99 0.72 16.42
C TYR A 95 10.06 1.68 16.94
N LEU A 96 9.83 2.34 18.08
CA LEU A 96 10.81 3.27 18.70
C LEU A 96 12.10 2.58 19.21
N ASP A 97 12.22 1.26 19.05
CA ASP A 97 13.36 0.46 19.55
C ASP A 97 14.30 -0.06 18.44
N ILE A 98 14.20 0.42 17.19
CA ILE A 98 15.10 0.00 16.11
C ILE A 98 15.82 1.22 15.53
N ASP A 99 16.99 1.48 16.12
CA ASP A 99 18.08 2.29 15.55
C ASP A 99 18.78 1.57 14.38
#